data_AF-R7KP61-F1
#
_entry.id   AF-R7KP61-F1
#
_cell.length_a   1.000
_cell.length_b   1.000
_cell.length_c   1.000
_cell.angle_alpha   90.00
_cell.angle_beta   90.00
_cell.angle_gamma   90.00
#
_symmetry.space_group_name_H-M   'P 1'
#
loop_
_entity.id
_entity.type
_entity.pdbx_description
1 polymer ?
#
loop_
_entity_poly.entity_id
_entity_poly.type
_entity_poly.pdbx_seq_one_letter_code
_entity_poly.pdbx_strand_id
1 'polypeptide(L)' 'MQAVKVENIIDTTGCGDSYHAGFVCSYMLENDIEKAMNVGSEIAAETLKHYGGF' A
#
# COMPACT_ATOMS: atom_id res chain seq x y z
N MET A 1 -3.76 -13.20 -4.02
CA MET A 1 -4.10 -11.77 -4.20
C MET A 1 -3.33 -11.22 -5.40
N GLN A 2 -3.91 -10.29 -6.16
CA GLN A 2 -3.27 -9.62 -7.29
C GLN A 2 -2.87 -8.20 -6.90
N ALA A 3 -1.91 -7.61 -7.61
CA ALA A 3 -1.53 -6.21 -7.39
C ALA A 3 -2.68 -5.26 -7.75
N VAL A 4 -2.79 -4.13 -7.02
CA VAL A 4 -3.73 -3.06 -7.36
C VAL A 4 -3.26 -2.39 -8.65
N LYS A 5 -4.16 -2.28 -9.64
CA LYS A 5 -3.86 -1.61 -10.90
C LYS A 5 -3.78 -0.10 -10.67
N VAL A 6 -2.68 0.51 -11.08
CA VAL A 6 -2.49 1.98 -11.05
C VAL A 6 -2.30 2.47 -12.49
N GLU A 7 -3.20 3.33 -12.97
CA GLU A 7 -3.18 3.80 -14.37
C GLU A 7 -2.02 4.78 -14.65
N ASN A 8 -1.68 5.64 -13.69
CA ASN A 8 -0.64 6.67 -13.84
C ASN A 8 0.34 6.61 -12.67
N ILE A 9 1.53 6.06 -12.93
CA ILE A 9 2.62 5.99 -11.95
C ILE A 9 3.50 7.22 -12.15
N ILE A 10 3.69 8.01 -11.08
CA ILE A 10 4.51 9.23 -11.07
C ILE A 10 5.90 8.93 -10.50
N ASP A 11 5.95 8.29 -9.34
CA ASP A 11 7.18 7.95 -8.62
C ASP A 11 6.95 6.66 -7.83
N THR A 12 7.96 5.80 -7.73
CA THR A 12 7.88 4.55 -6.97
C THR A 12 8.53 4.65 -5.59
N THR A 13 9.16 5.79 -5.28
CA THR A 13 9.83 6.02 -4.00
C THR A 13 8.84 5.84 -2.84
N GLY A 14 9.21 5.06 -1.83
CA GLY A 14 8.41 4.84 -0.63
C GLY A 14 7.22 3.88 -0.75
N CYS A 15 6.90 3.34 -1.94
CA CYS A 15 5.71 2.48 -2.09
C CYS A 15 5.73 1.20 -1.22
N GLY A 16 6.92 0.64 -0.98
CA GLY A 16 7.09 -0.53 -0.09
C GLY A 16 6.92 -0.19 1.39
N ASP A 17 7.35 1.00 1.81
CA ASP A 17 7.18 1.47 3.18
C ASP A 17 5.69 1.75 3.45
N SER A 18 5.01 2.38 2.49
CA SER A 18 3.56 2.59 2.48
C SER A 18 2.78 1.28 2.54
N TYR A 19 3.21 0.25 1.79
CA TYR A 19 2.62 -1.08 1.89
C TYR A 19 2.74 -1.65 3.31
N HIS A 20 3.96 -1.65 3.86
CA HIS A 20 4.20 -2.20 5.20
C HIS A 20 3.43 -1.43 6.28
N ALA A 21 3.37 -0.10 6.20
CA ALA A 21 2.61 0.71 7.12
C ALA A 21 1.11 0.36 7.09
N GLY A 22 0.53 0.27 5.89
CA GLY A 22 -0.88 -0.15 5.72
C GLY A 22 -1.15 -1.56 6.21
N PHE A 23 -0.26 -2.50 5.88
CA PHE A 23 -0.35 -3.88 6.32
C PHE A 23 -0.33 -4.01 7.83
N VAL A 24 0.72 -3.48 8.49
CA VAL A 24 0.91 -3.64 9.94
C VAL A 24 -0.22 -2.96 10.71
N CYS A 25 -0.63 -1.76 10.32
CA CYS A 25 -1.75 -1.06 10.97
C CYS A 25 -3.05 -1.86 10.86
N SER A 26 -3.40 -2.34 9.66
CA SER A 26 -4.62 -3.13 9.44
C SER A 26 -4.59 -4.45 10.21
N TYR A 27 -3.46 -5.16 10.16
CA TYR A 27 -3.29 -6.42 10.86
C TYR A 27 -3.35 -6.26 12.39
N MET A 28 -2.75 -5.21 12.94
CA MET A 28 -2.81 -4.95 14.39
C MET A 28 -4.23 -4.63 14.89
N LEU A 29 -5.07 -4.02 14.04
CA LEU A 29 -6.44 -3.66 14.40
C LEU A 29 -7.41 -4.83 14.26
N GLU A 30 -7.23 -5.66 13.24
CA GLU A 30 -8.25 -6.62 12.82
C GLU A 30 -7.79 -8.07 12.85
N ASN A 31 -6.49 -8.32 12.98
CA ASN A 31 -5.87 -9.65 12.98
C ASN A 31 -6.25 -10.52 11.77
N ASP A 32 -6.54 -9.87 10.62
CA ASP A 32 -6.87 -10.51 9.34
C ASP A 32 -5.76 -10.23 8.33
N ILE A 33 -5.07 -11.30 7.91
CA ILE A 33 -3.93 -11.21 6.99
C ILE A 33 -4.37 -10.80 5.59
N GLU A 34 -5.46 -11.36 5.06
CA GLU A 34 -5.91 -11.02 3.71
C GLU A 34 -6.37 -9.58 3.64
N LYS A 35 -7.09 -9.12 4.66
CA LYS A 35 -7.47 -7.70 4.75
C LYS A 35 -6.24 -6.80 4.86
N ALA A 36 -5.26 -7.17 5.67
CA ALA A 36 -4.02 -6.40 5.79
C ALA A 36 -3.26 -6.30 4.46
N MET A 37 -3.18 -7.39 3.70
CA MET A 37 -2.56 -7.39 2.37
C MET A 37 -3.28 -6.46 1.38
N ASN A 38 -4.62 -6.43 1.41
CA ASN A 38 -5.41 -5.52 0.57
C ASN A 38 -5.14 -4.06 0.95
N VAL A 39 -5.24 -3.72 2.25
CA VAL A 39 -5.02 -2.34 2.73
C VAL A 39 -3.61 -1.86 2.42
N GLY A 40 -2.59 -2.70 2.66
CA GLY A 40 -1.21 -2.36 2.27
C GLY A 40 -1.10 -2.07 0.77
N SER A 41 -1.74 -2.89 -0.07
CA SER A 41 -1.72 -2.70 -1.53
C SER A 41 -2.40 -1.40 -1.97
N GLU A 42 -3.50 -1.03 -1.34
CA GLU A 42 -4.22 0.22 -1.60
C GLU A 42 -3.37 1.44 -1.19
N ILE A 43 -2.77 1.43 0.00
CA ILE A 43 -1.92 2.54 0.46
C ILE A 43 -0.67 2.68 -0.42
N ALA A 44 -0.03 1.59 -0.81
CA ALA A 44 1.09 1.62 -1.74
C ALA A 44 0.69 2.19 -3.12
N ALA A 45 -0.49 1.83 -3.62
CA ALA A 45 -1.02 2.34 -4.88
C ALA A 45 -1.28 3.85 -4.84
N GLU A 46 -1.70 4.39 -3.70
CA GLU A 46 -1.82 5.83 -3.50
C GLU A 46 -0.45 6.52 -3.57
N THR A 47 0.58 5.94 -2.94
CA THR A 47 1.95 6.47 -2.97
C THR A 47 2.52 6.61 -4.38
N LEU A 48 2.17 5.71 -5.29
CA LEU A 48 2.63 5.73 -6.67
C LEU A 48 2.16 6.96 -7.48
N LYS A 49 1.18 7.73 -6.96
CA LYS A 49 0.52 8.84 -7.68
C LYS A 49 1.00 10.22 -7.24
N HIS A 50 2.08 10.32 -6.49
CA HIS A 50 2.71 11.59 -6.11
C HIS A 50 4.24 11.46 -6.11
N TYR A 51 4.97 12.57 -6.02
CA TYR A 51 6.43 12.57 -5.95
C TYR A 51 6.91 12.31 -4.52
N GLY A 52 7.93 11.46 -4.36
CA GLY A 52 8.45 11.08 -3.06
C GLY A 52 7.59 10.06 -2.32
N GLY A 53 8.05 9.65 -1.13
CA GLY A 53 7.43 8.57 -0.36
C GLY A 53 6.20 8.94 0.46
N PHE A 54 5.72 10.18 0.41
CA PHE A 54 4.60 10.69 1.20
C PHE A 54 3.83 11.78 0.44
#